data_AF-A0A9E3BWN0-F1
#
_entry.id   AF-A0A9E3BWN0-F1
#
_cell.length_a   1.000
_cell.length_b   1.000
_cell.length_c   1.000
_cell.angle_alpha   90.00
_cell.angle_beta   90.00
_cell.angle_gamma   90.00
#
_symmetry.space_group_name_H-M   'P 1'
#
loop_
_entity.id
_entity.type
_entity.pdbx_description
1 polymer ?
#
loop_
_entity_poly.entity_id
_entity_poly.type
_entity_poly.pdbx_seq_one_letter_code
_entity_poly.pdbx_strand_id
1 'polypeptide(L)' 'MKPVVAFIGTGGTISSLGKDSLDVVDYAAQGVMLHADQILARFPELRQVATVIPVPYRNVPSFDIFYPQWRELVLL' A
#
# COMPACT_ATOMS: atom_id res chain seq x y z
N MET A 1 10.90 22.17 10.40
CA MET A 1 10.21 20.96 10.91
C MET A 1 9.82 20.10 9.73
N LYS A 2 9.86 18.77 9.85
CA LYS A 2 9.37 17.86 8.80
C LYS A 2 7.86 17.65 8.97
N PRO A 3 7.06 17.56 7.89
CA PRO A 3 5.65 17.19 7.99
C PRO A 3 5.50 15.78 8.54
N VAL A 4 4.39 15.55 9.26
CA VAL A 4 3.93 14.22 9.67
C VAL A 4 2.85 13.79 8.68
N VAL A 5 3.02 12.62 8.07
CA VAL A 5 2.16 12.13 6.99
C VAL A 5 1.65 10.73 7.34
N ALA A 6 0.34 10.56 7.39
CA ALA A 6 -0.28 9.24 7.45
C ALA A 6 -0.24 8.58 6.06
N PHE A 7 0.23 7.35 5.99
CA PHE A 7 0.26 6.55 4.77
C PHE A 7 -0.69 5.36 4.92
N ILE A 8 -1.85 5.46 4.28
CA ILE A 8 -2.89 4.42 4.27
C ILE A 8 -2.74 3.62 2.97
N GLY A 9 -2.32 2.36 3.07
CA GLY A 9 -2.22 1.46 1.93
C GLY A 9 -3.54 0.73 1.69
N THR A 10 -4.07 0.79 0.45
CA THR A 10 -5.35 0.16 0.08
C THR A 10 -5.20 -1.02 -0.88
N GLY A 11 -3.97 -1.35 -1.28
CA GLY A 11 -3.67 -2.38 -2.27
C GLY A 11 -3.33 -1.82 -3.65
N GLY A 12 -3.78 -2.51 -4.70
CA GLY A 12 -3.49 -2.17 -6.09
C GLY A 12 -2.05 -2.46 -6.53
N THR A 13 -1.75 -2.18 -7.79
CA THR A 13 -0.48 -2.51 -8.47
C THR A 13 0.77 -2.09 -7.70
N ILE A 14 0.78 -0.89 -7.10
CA ILE A 14 1.95 -0.38 -6.34
C ILE A 14 2.37 -1.30 -5.18
N SER A 15 1.43 -2.10 -4.68
CA SER A 15 1.65 -3.02 -3.56
C SER A 15 1.82 -4.48 -4.00
N SER A 16 1.45 -4.84 -5.23
CA SER A 16 1.42 -6.23 -5.69
C SER A 16 2.81 -6.79 -5.92
N LEU A 17 3.01 -8.06 -5.57
CA LEU A 17 4.24 -8.80 -5.83
C LEU A 17 4.01 -9.87 -6.89
N GLY A 18 4.72 -9.74 -8.01
CA GLY A 18 4.84 -10.80 -8.99
C GLY A 18 5.75 -11.93 -8.50
N LYS A 19 5.84 -12.98 -9.32
CA LYS A 19 6.67 -14.16 -9.02
C LYS A 19 8.14 -13.80 -8.84
N ASP A 20 8.64 -12.86 -9.63
CA ASP A 20 10.00 -12.36 -9.61
C ASP A 20 10.07 -10.92 -10.16
N SER A 21 11.27 -10.35 -10.27
CA SER A 21 11.47 -8.97 -10.71
C SER A 21 11.14 -8.71 -12.19
N LEU A 22 10.96 -9.76 -13.00
CA LEU A 22 10.64 -9.66 -14.43
C LEU A 22 9.15 -9.90 -14.70
N ASP A 23 8.37 -10.28 -13.69
CA ASP A 23 6.92 -10.43 -13.78
C ASP A 23 6.24 -9.05 -13.75
N VAL A 24 6.33 -8.33 -14.87
CA VAL A 24 5.85 -6.94 -15.00
C VAL A 24 4.42 -6.84 -15.54
N VAL A 25 3.85 -7.94 -16.00
CA VAL A 25 2.49 -7.98 -16.58
C VAL A 25 1.52 -8.73 -15.66
N ASP A 26 1.88 -9.94 -15.23
CA ASP A 26 1.00 -10.83 -14.46
C ASP A 26 1.29 -10.80 -12.96
N TYR A 27 1.89 -9.72 -12.46
CA TYR A 27 2.26 -9.54 -11.05
C TYR A 27 1.11 -9.76 -10.06
N ALA A 28 -0.14 -9.56 -10.51
CA ALA A 28 -1.32 -9.74 -9.67
C ALA A 28 -1.73 -11.21 -9.51
N ALA A 29 -1.23 -12.12 -10.36
CA ALA A 29 -1.61 -13.54 -10.35
C ALA A 29 -1.23 -14.27 -9.05
N GLN A 30 -0.22 -13.77 -8.33
CA GLN A 30 0.16 -14.31 -7.01
C GLN A 30 -0.84 -13.96 -5.91
N GLY A 31 -1.68 -12.93 -6.10
CA GLY A 31 -2.61 -12.47 -5.07
C GLY A 31 -1.92 -11.90 -3.81
N VAL A 32 -0.62 -11.59 -3.88
CA VAL A 32 0.16 -11.05 -2.77
C VAL A 32 0.30 -9.54 -2.93
N MET A 33 -0.15 -8.79 -1.92
CA MET A 33 -0.01 -7.34 -1.84
C MET A 33 0.67 -6.96 -0.52
N LEU A 34 1.63 -6.04 -0.59
CA LEU A 34 2.32 -5.46 0.56
C LEU A 34 1.39 -4.54 1.37
N HIS A 35 1.46 -4.61 2.69
CA HIS A 35 0.85 -3.60 3.56
C HIS A 35 1.67 -2.31 3.60
N ALA A 36 1.07 -1.23 4.10
CA ALA A 36 1.65 0.11 4.13
C ALA A 36 3.05 0.15 4.75
N ASP A 37 3.26 -0.52 5.89
CA ASP A 37 4.54 -0.63 6.57
C ASP A 37 5.60 -1.35 5.73
N GLN A 38 5.21 -2.42 5.04
CA GLN A 38 6.09 -3.19 4.16
C GLN A 38 6.50 -2.39 2.90
N ILE A 39 5.62 -1.53 2.39
CA ILE A 39 5.97 -0.59 1.32
C ILE A 39 6.97 0.44 1.84
N LEU A 40 6.69 1.09 2.97
CA LEU A 40 7.59 2.12 3.54
C LEU A 40 8.97 1.57 3.90
N ALA A 41 9.07 0.30 4.31
CA ALA A 41 10.35 -0.35 4.59
C ALA A 41 11.28 -0.40 3.36
N ARG A 42 10.73 -0.33 2.14
CA ARG A 42 11.51 -0.34 0.89
C ARG A 42 12.04 1.03 0.48
N PHE A 43 11.54 2.12 1.07
CA PHE A 43 11.90 3.50 0.73
C PHE A 43 12.42 4.27 1.95
N PRO A 44 13.59 3.87 2.50
CA PRO A 44 14.15 4.51 3.69
C PRO A 44 14.42 6.02 3.53
N GLU A 45 14.61 6.50 2.30
CA GLU A 45 14.85 7.89 1.92
C GLU A 45 13.68 8.83 2.25
N LEU A 46 12.45 8.31 2.42
CA LEU A 46 11.29 9.12 2.83
C LEU A 46 11.53 9.85 4.16
N ARG A 47 12.38 9.30 5.04
CA ARG A 47 12.79 9.92 6.30
C ARG A 47 13.49 11.26 6.10
N GLN A 48 14.01 11.55 4.90
CA GLN A 48 14.65 12.83 4.58
C GLN A 48 13.62 13.96 4.48
N VAL A 49 12.39 13.67 4.02
CA VAL A 49 11.37 14.68 3.69
C VAL A 49 10.18 14.70 4.65
N ALA A 50 9.86 13.60 5.33
CA ALA A 50 8.71 13.52 6.22
C ALA A 50 8.89 12.49 7.35
N THR A 51 8.07 12.63 8.41
CA THR A 51 7.80 11.53 9.35
C THR A 51 6.56 10.80 8.84
N VAL A 52 6.76 9.68 8.15
CA VAL A 52 5.66 8.91 7.56
C VAL A 52 5.21 7.82 8.51
N ILE A 53 3.92 7.77 8.83
CA ILE A 53 3.30 6.82 9.76
C ILE A 53 2.43 5.87 8.94
N PRO A 54 2.74 4.55 8.89
CA PRO A 54 1.86 3.59 8.25
C PRO A 54 0.56 3.46 9.04
N VAL A 55 -0.57 3.53 8.36
CA VAL A 55 -1.89 3.29 8.94
C VAL A 55 -2.41 1.96 8.40
N PRO A 56 -2.63 0.95 9.26
CA PRO A 56 -3.14 -0.35 8.83
C PRO A 56 -4.52 -0.24 8.18
N TYR A 57 -4.64 -0.81 6.99
CA TYR A 57 -5.90 -1.01 6.29
C TYR A 57 -5.78 -2.26 5.40
N ARG A 58 -6.91 -2.72 4.86
CA ARG A 58 -6.96 -3.91 4.00
C ARG A 58 -6.35 -3.64 2.62
N ASN A 59 -5.73 -4.66 2.06
CA ASN A 59 -5.29 -4.67 0.67
C ASN A 59 -6.41 -5.24 -0.21
N VAL A 60 -6.84 -4.48 -1.21
CA VAL A 60 -7.91 -4.87 -2.13
C VAL A 60 -7.49 -4.49 -3.56
N PRO A 61 -7.70 -5.37 -4.56
CA PRO A 61 -7.60 -4.96 -5.96
C PRO A 61 -8.54 -3.79 -6.24
N SER A 62 -8.11 -2.75 -6.94
CA SER A 62 -8.91 -1.52 -7.09
C SER A 62 -10.25 -1.72 -7.82
N PHE A 63 -10.37 -2.77 -8.64
CA PHE A 63 -11.64 -3.16 -9.29
C PHE A 63 -12.61 -3.89 -8.35
N ASP A 64 -12.15 -4.30 -7.17
CA ASP A 64 -12.89 -5.13 -6.19
C ASP A 64 -13.18 -4.35 -4.88
N ILE A 65 -13.18 -3.01 -4.95
CA ILE A 65 -13.49 -2.14 -3.81
C ILE A 65 -14.95 -1.70 -3.84
N PHE A 66 -15.68 -1.95 -2.74
CA PHE A 66 -17.11 -1.66 -2.62
C PHE A 66 -17.42 -0.85 -1.36
N TYR A 67 -18.71 -0.57 -1.15
CA TYR A 67 -19.18 0.27 -0.04
C TYR A 67 -18.64 -0.13 1.35
N PRO A 68 -18.56 -1.42 1.74
CA PRO A 68 -18.02 -1.81 3.04
C PRO A 68 -16.59 -1.30 3.26
N GLN A 69 -15.74 -1.45 2.24
CA GLN A 69 -14.35 -1.00 2.26
C GLN A 69 -14.27 0.53 2.35
N TRP A 70 -15.04 1.24 1.53
CA TRP A 70 -15.09 2.71 1.60
C TRP A 70 -15.55 3.24 2.96
N ARG A 71 -16.53 2.59 3.58
CA ARG A 71 -17.01 2.96 4.92
C ARG A 71 -15.93 2.74 5.98
N GLU A 72 -15.22 1.63 5.92
CA GLU A 72 -14.08 1.36 6.84
C GLU A 72 -12.98 2.41 6.67
N LEU A 73 -12.65 2.78 5.43
CA LEU A 73 -11.58 3.75 5.13
C LEU A 73 -11.85 5.15 5.71
N VAL A 74 -13.09 5.63 5.65
CA VAL A 74 -13.48 6.95 6.17
C VAL A 74 -13.45 7.02 7.71
N LEU A 75 -13.44 5.87 8.39
CA LEU A 75 -13.45 5.77 9.86
C LEU A 75 -12.05 5.60 10.48
N LEU A 76 -11.00 5.62 9.67
CA LEU A 76 -9.60 5.62 10.12
C LEU A 76 -9.17 7.02 10.57
#